data_AF-A0A3S5DC85-F1
#
_entry.id   AF-A0A3S5DC85-F1
#
_cell.length_a   1.000
_cell.length_b   1.000
_cell.length_c   1.000
_cell.angle_alpha   90.00
_cell.angle_beta   90.00
_cell.angle_gamma   90.00
#
_symmetry.space_group_name_H-M   'P 1'
#
loop_
_entity.id
_entity.type
_entity.pdbx_description
1 polymer ?
#
loop_
_entity_poly.entity_id
_entity_poly.type
_entity_poly.pdbx_seq_one_letter_code
_entity_poly.pdbx_strand_id
1 'polypeptide(L)'
;MEPLRDTRNRLLNGWQLSKLYTFEVAARHQSFALAADELSLSPSAVSHRINQLEAELGIQLFVRSHRKVELTHEGKRVFWALKSSLDTLNQEILDIKNQELSGTLTVYSRPSIAQCWLVPALGDFTRRYPSISLTMLTGNDNVNLQRAGIDLAIYFDDAPSAQLTHHFFNG
;
A
#
# COMPACT_ATOMS: atom_id res chain seq x y z
N MET A 1 46.23 -14.02 3.48
CA MET A 1 45.54 -13.03 2.61
C MET A 1 44.09 -13.49 2.55
N GLU A 2 43.26 -12.89 3.40
CA GLU A 2 41.92 -13.38 3.73
C GLU A 2 40.90 -12.56 2.94
N PRO A 3 40.08 -13.14 2.04
CA PRO A 3 39.13 -12.36 1.30
C PRO A 3 37.96 -11.95 2.22
N LEU A 4 37.87 -10.63 2.36
CA LEU A 4 36.84 -9.80 2.94
C LEU A 4 35.43 -10.43 2.94
N ARG A 5 34.89 -10.58 4.16
CA ARG A 5 33.46 -10.70 4.45
C ARG A 5 32.70 -9.55 3.78
N ASP A 6 32.05 -9.84 2.66
CA ASP A 6 30.90 -9.05 2.22
C ASP A 6 29.74 -9.96 1.82
N THR A 7 28.78 -10.10 2.72
CA THR A 7 27.49 -10.74 2.46
C THR A 7 26.41 -10.04 3.30
N ARG A 8 26.52 -8.72 3.45
CA ARG A 8 25.61 -7.89 4.26
C ARG A 8 24.31 -7.52 3.53
N ASN A 9 23.80 -8.39 2.67
CA ASN A 9 22.48 -8.19 2.04
C ASN A 9 21.72 -9.49 1.75
N ARG A 10 21.63 -10.38 2.76
CA ARG A 10 20.77 -11.58 2.74
C ARG A 10 19.82 -11.63 3.94
N LEU A 11 19.07 -10.55 4.18
CA LEU A 11 18.12 -10.46 5.32
C LEU A 11 16.64 -10.56 4.94
N LEU A 12 16.33 -11.12 3.76
CA LEU A 12 14.98 -11.54 3.39
C LEU A 12 15.03 -12.97 2.83
N ASN A 13 15.27 -13.96 3.70
CA ASN A 13 15.09 -15.36 3.31
C ASN A 13 13.59 -15.67 3.13
N GLY A 14 13.23 -16.64 2.30
CA GLY A 14 11.81 -16.94 1.99
C GLY A 14 10.93 -17.20 3.24
N TRP A 15 11.55 -17.69 4.32
CA TRP A 15 10.88 -17.86 5.61
C TRP A 15 10.61 -16.54 6.35
N GLN A 16 11.50 -15.55 6.26
CA GLN A 16 11.28 -14.20 6.80
C GLN A 16 10.16 -13.49 6.05
N LEU A 17 10.09 -13.65 4.73
CA LEU A 17 9.00 -13.11 3.92
C LEU A 17 7.65 -13.72 4.30
N SER A 18 7.60 -15.04 4.56
CA SER A 18 6.38 -15.70 5.03
C SER A 18 5.89 -15.17 6.38
N LYS A 19 6.80 -14.84 7.30
CA LYS A 19 6.46 -14.22 8.58
C LYS A 19 6.00 -12.77 8.44
N LEU A 20 6.68 -11.98 7.62
CA LEU A 20 6.28 -10.60 7.31
C LEU A 20 4.89 -10.58 6.65
N TYR A 21 4.62 -11.52 5.74
CA TYR A 21 3.29 -11.69 5.15
C TYR A 21 2.25 -12.08 6.21
N THR A 22 2.58 -13.01 7.11
CA THR A 22 1.70 -13.36 8.25
C THR A 22 1.38 -12.14 9.12
N PHE A 23 2.38 -11.27 9.34
CA PHE A 23 2.23 -10.00 10.04
C PHE A 23 1.32 -9.01 9.30
N GLU A 24 1.51 -8.82 7.99
CA GLU A 24 0.67 -7.94 7.16
C GLU A 24 -0.81 -8.34 7.28
N VAL A 25 -1.12 -9.62 7.08
CA VAL A 25 -2.50 -10.11 7.12
C VAL A 25 -3.12 -9.94 8.52
N ALA A 26 -2.37 -10.26 9.58
CA ALA A 26 -2.81 -10.08 10.95
C ALA A 26 -3.03 -8.60 11.33
N ALA A 27 -2.18 -7.72 10.83
CA ALA A 27 -2.26 -6.28 11.02
C ALA A 27 -3.48 -5.69 10.30
N ARG A 28 -3.74 -6.12 9.06
CA ARG A 28 -4.88 -5.68 8.24
C ARG A 28 -6.23 -6.07 8.85
N HIS A 29 -6.35 -7.30 9.35
CA HIS A 29 -7.59 -7.78 9.97
C HIS A 29 -7.76 -7.36 11.43
N GLN A 30 -6.69 -6.92 12.09
CA GLN A 30 -6.65 -6.70 13.54
C GLN A 30 -7.21 -7.91 14.32
N SER A 31 -6.95 -9.11 13.80
CA SER A 31 -7.49 -10.37 14.32
C SER A 31 -6.64 -11.55 13.85
N PHE A 32 -6.10 -12.32 14.79
CA PHE A 32 -5.37 -13.55 14.47
C PHE A 32 -6.28 -14.67 13.98
N ALA A 33 -7.57 -14.65 14.34
CA ALA A 33 -8.52 -15.64 13.86
C ALA A 33 -8.84 -15.44 12.37
N LEU A 34 -9.12 -14.20 11.96
CA LEU A 34 -9.38 -13.88 10.56
C LEU A 34 -8.12 -14.05 9.69
N ALA A 35 -6.96 -13.67 10.24
CA ALA A 35 -5.70 -13.91 9.54
C ALA A 35 -5.37 -15.39 9.38
N ALA A 36 -5.70 -16.22 10.36
CA ALA A 36 -5.52 -17.67 10.28
C ALA A 36 -6.41 -18.28 9.20
N ASP A 37 -7.66 -17.84 9.10
CA ASP A 37 -8.59 -18.26 8.04
C ASP A 37 -8.03 -17.94 6.64
N GLU A 38 -7.61 -16.69 6.42
CA GLU A 38 -7.05 -16.27 5.13
C GLU A 38 -5.76 -17.02 4.77
N LEU A 39 -4.89 -17.26 5.75
CA LEU A 39 -3.62 -17.94 5.55
C LEU A 39 -3.75 -19.47 5.50
N SER A 40 -4.96 -20.03 5.69
CA SER A 40 -5.18 -21.47 5.86
C SER A 40 -4.30 -22.08 6.96
N LEU A 41 -4.19 -21.38 8.09
CA LEU A 41 -3.43 -21.76 9.28
C LEU A 41 -4.34 -21.84 10.51
N SER A 42 -3.81 -22.37 11.61
CA SER A 42 -4.47 -22.22 12.92
C SER A 42 -4.15 -20.86 13.55
N PRO A 43 -5.05 -20.28 14.38
CA PRO A 43 -4.75 -19.05 15.13
C PRO A 43 -3.50 -19.17 16.02
N SER A 44 -3.23 -20.37 16.55
CA SER A 44 -2.00 -20.67 17.29
C SER A 44 -0.74 -20.61 16.41
N ALA A 45 -0.81 -21.08 15.17
CA ALA A 45 0.30 -21.01 14.22
C ALA A 45 0.60 -19.55 13.80
N VAL A 46 -0.45 -18.74 13.56
CA VAL A 46 -0.29 -17.31 13.29
C VAL A 46 0.39 -16.61 14.47
N SER A 47 -0.14 -16.78 15.68
CA SER A 47 0.44 -16.20 16.90
C SER A 47 1.91 -16.62 17.08
N HIS A 48 2.23 -17.91 16.86
CA HIS A 48 3.60 -18.40 16.95
C HIS A 48 4.54 -17.74 15.93
N ARG A 49 4.12 -17.60 14.66
CA ARG A 49 4.91 -16.93 13.61
C ARG A 49 5.16 -15.46 13.92
N ILE A 50 4.15 -14.76 14.45
CA ILE A 50 4.29 -13.37 14.90
C ILE A 50 5.28 -13.26 16.05
N ASN A 51 5.15 -14.10 17.08
CA ASN A 51 6.07 -14.08 18.23
C ASN A 51 7.52 -14.33 17.81
N GLN A 52 7.75 -15.27 16.86
CA GLN A 52 9.08 -15.49 16.31
C GLN A 52 9.59 -14.28 15.51
N LEU A 53 8.74 -13.63 14.72
CA LEU A 53 9.11 -12.42 13.98
C LEU A 53 9.50 -11.29 14.92
N GLU A 54 8.70 -11.03 15.95
CA GLU A 54 9.01 -10.02 16.97
C GLU A 54 10.32 -10.30 17.69
N ALA A 55 10.60 -11.57 18.02
CA ALA A 55 11.85 -11.99 18.65
C ALA A 55 13.07 -11.78 17.73
N GLU A 56 12.93 -12.09 16.44
CA GLU A 56 13.99 -11.90 15.45
C GLU A 56 14.28 -10.44 15.14
N LEU A 57 13.24 -9.61 15.10
CA LEU A 57 13.37 -8.16 14.87
C LEU A 57 13.79 -7.42 16.14
N GLY A 58 13.57 -8.00 17.32
CA GLY A 58 13.72 -7.31 18.60
C GLY A 58 12.69 -6.19 18.79
N ILE A 59 11.56 -6.25 18.07
CA ILE A 59 10.51 -5.21 18.04
C ILE A 59 9.17 -5.86 18.37
N GLN A 60 8.46 -5.31 19.35
CA GLN A 60 7.05 -5.65 19.60
C GLN A 60 6.19 -4.97 18.53
N LEU A 61 5.49 -5.76 17.71
CA LEU A 61 4.63 -5.29 16.63
C LEU A 61 3.17 -5.19 17.06
N PHE A 62 2.72 -6.05 17.98
CA PHE A 62 1.38 -6.01 18.56
C PHE A 62 1.38 -5.68 20.05
N VAL A 63 0.29 -5.07 20.51
CA VAL A 63 0.03 -4.83 21.93
C VAL A 63 -0.35 -6.15 22.59
N ARG A 64 0.32 -6.50 23.70
CA ARG A 64 -0.01 -7.68 24.51
C ARG A 64 -1.29 -7.43 25.33
N SER A 65 -2.45 -7.50 24.68
CA SER A 65 -3.76 -7.44 25.34
C SER A 65 -4.60 -8.68 25.01
N HIS A 66 -5.23 -9.27 26.02
CA HIS A 66 -5.96 -10.53 25.90
C HIS A 66 -7.24 -10.48 25.06
N ARG A 67 -7.71 -9.29 24.66
CA ARG A 67 -9.01 -9.11 23.98
C ARG A 67 -8.97 -8.37 22.66
N LYS A 68 -7.86 -7.75 22.28
CA LYS A 68 -7.73 -7.00 21.03
C LYS A 68 -6.33 -7.14 20.44
N VAL A 69 -6.29 -7.40 19.13
CA VAL A 69 -5.05 -7.38 18.35
C VAL A 69 -4.90 -5.97 17.78
N GLU A 70 -4.00 -5.19 18.38
CA GLU A 70 -3.70 -3.82 17.96
C GLU A 70 -2.21 -3.66 17.72
N LEU A 71 -1.84 -2.85 16.72
CA LEU A 71 -0.43 -2.57 16.42
C LEU A 71 0.16 -1.59 17.44
N THR A 72 1.40 -1.84 17.85
CA THR A 72 2.24 -0.86 18.55
C THR A 72 2.58 0.32 17.63
N HIS A 73 3.22 1.36 18.18
CA HIS A 73 3.68 2.49 17.36
C HIS A 73 4.69 2.02 16.30
N GLU A 74 5.63 1.18 16.71
CA GLU A 74 6.63 0.53 15.87
C GLU A 74 5.97 -0.40 14.86
N GLY A 75 5.00 -1.22 15.30
CA GLY A 75 4.22 -2.11 14.45
C GLY A 75 3.49 -1.37 13.33
N LYS A 76 2.91 -0.20 13.61
CA LYS A 76 2.31 0.65 12.57
C LYS A 76 3.35 1.10 11.54
N ARG A 77 4.52 1.55 11.98
CA ARG A 77 5.61 1.98 11.07
C ARG A 77 6.07 0.84 10.17
N VAL A 78 6.28 -0.36 10.74
CA VAL A 78 6.67 -1.55 9.98
C VAL A 78 5.57 -1.97 9.02
N PHE A 79 4.31 -1.94 9.44
CA PHE A 79 3.17 -2.25 8.58
C PHE A 79 3.09 -1.32 7.37
N TRP A 80 3.22 -0.01 7.56
CA TRP A 80 3.19 0.96 6.46
C TRP A 80 4.36 0.76 5.48
N ALA A 81 5.57 0.54 6.00
CA ALA A 81 6.74 0.27 5.17
C ALA A 81 6.58 -1.03 4.38
N LEU A 82 6.07 -2.09 5.01
CA LEU A 82 5.82 -3.38 4.36
C LEU A 82 4.75 -3.26 3.27
N LYS A 83 3.62 -2.61 3.58
CA LYS A 83 2.55 -2.37 2.62
C LYS A 83 3.04 -1.60 1.40
N SER A 84 3.73 -0.47 1.59
CA SER A 84 4.29 0.32 0.50
C SER A 84 5.28 -0.47 -0.35
N SER A 85 6.10 -1.33 0.27
CA SER A 85 7.08 -2.14 -0.44
C SER A 85 6.41 -3.25 -1.27
N LEU A 86 5.39 -3.92 -0.70
CA LEU A 86 4.61 -4.92 -1.42
C LEU A 86 3.80 -4.32 -2.56
N ASP A 87 3.21 -3.14 -2.35
CA ASP A 87 2.49 -2.41 -3.40
C ASP A 87 3.44 -2.04 -4.53
N THR A 88 4.63 -1.51 -4.21
CA THR A 88 5.65 -1.18 -5.23
C THR A 88 6.09 -2.42 -6.01
N LEU A 89 6.38 -3.53 -5.32
CA LEU A 89 6.75 -4.79 -5.98
C LEU A 89 5.62 -5.35 -6.83
N ASN A 90 4.37 -5.27 -6.36
CA ASN A 90 3.21 -5.68 -7.14
C ASN A 90 3.03 -4.81 -8.38
N GLN A 91 3.21 -3.49 -8.28
CA GLN A 91 3.17 -2.60 -9.44
C GLN A 91 4.26 -2.96 -10.45
N GLU A 92 5.51 -3.15 -10.03
CA GLU A 92 6.60 -3.56 -10.92
C GLU A 92 6.33 -4.94 -11.57
N ILE A 93 5.80 -5.91 -10.81
CA ILE A 93 5.42 -7.22 -11.35
C ILE A 93 4.25 -7.09 -12.34
N LEU A 94 3.28 -6.21 -12.05
CA LEU A 94 2.19 -5.90 -12.95
C LEU A 94 2.71 -5.22 -14.20
N ASP A 95 3.56 -4.20 -14.11
CA ASP A 95 4.17 -3.53 -15.27
C ASP A 95 4.98 -4.50 -16.14
N ILE A 96 5.68 -5.46 -15.53
CA ILE A 96 6.41 -6.51 -16.25
C ILE A 96 5.46 -7.52 -16.91
N LYS A 97 4.38 -7.91 -16.23
CA LYS A 97 3.43 -8.94 -16.72
C LYS A 97 2.41 -8.39 -17.71
N ASN A 98 2.01 -7.13 -17.51
CA ASN A 98 0.98 -6.44 -18.23
C ASN A 98 1.63 -5.32 -19.05
N GLN A 99 1.99 -5.64 -20.29
CA GLN A 99 2.07 -4.61 -21.33
C GLN A 99 0.71 -3.86 -21.55
N GLU A 100 -0.33 -4.13 -20.75
CA GLU A 100 -1.62 -3.43 -20.71
C GLU A 100 -2.07 -3.10 -19.26
N LEU A 101 -2.00 -1.82 -18.88
CA LEU A 101 -2.36 -1.29 -17.53
C LEU A 101 -3.77 -1.74 -17.05
N SER A 102 -3.87 -2.15 -15.77
CA SER A 102 -5.13 -2.63 -15.12
C SER A 102 -5.18 -2.31 -13.62
N GLY A 103 -6.37 -2.12 -13.03
CA GLY A 103 -6.55 -1.86 -11.59
C GLY A 103 -7.66 -0.84 -11.29
N THR A 104 -7.81 -0.39 -10.04
CA THR A 104 -8.73 0.71 -9.71
C THR A 104 -7.95 2.01 -9.55
N LEU A 105 -8.38 3.08 -10.22
CA LEU A 105 -7.80 4.41 -10.12
C LEU A 105 -8.83 5.38 -9.55
N THR A 106 -8.59 5.86 -8.34
CA THR A 106 -9.44 6.83 -7.65
C THR A 106 -8.90 8.24 -7.87
N VAL A 107 -9.64 9.04 -8.64
CA VAL A 107 -9.28 10.41 -8.99
C VAL A 107 -10.19 11.39 -8.28
N TYR A 108 -9.60 12.32 -7.53
CA TYR A 108 -10.32 13.44 -6.94
C TYR A 108 -10.18 14.69 -7.81
N SER A 109 -11.27 15.42 -8.04
CA SER A 109 -11.20 16.67 -8.79
C SER A 109 -12.23 17.69 -8.34
N ARG A 110 -11.93 18.98 -8.57
CA ARG A 110 -12.93 20.04 -8.43
C ARG A 110 -14.07 19.78 -9.44
N PRO A 111 -15.35 19.97 -9.07
CA PRO A 111 -16.48 19.66 -9.95
C PRO A 111 -16.38 20.29 -11.35
N SER A 112 -15.88 21.53 -11.44
CA SER A 112 -15.67 22.24 -12.71
C SER A 112 -14.64 21.56 -13.62
N ILE A 113 -13.52 21.10 -13.06
CA ILE A 113 -12.45 20.41 -13.81
C ILE A 113 -12.92 19.01 -14.23
N ALA A 114 -13.58 18.30 -13.31
CA ALA A 114 -14.14 17.00 -13.56
C ALA A 114 -15.07 17.02 -14.78
N GLN A 115 -15.98 18.01 -14.83
CA GLN A 115 -16.99 18.09 -15.87
C GLN A 115 -16.47 18.66 -17.19
N CYS A 116 -15.68 19.73 -17.16
CA CYS A 116 -15.27 20.43 -18.40
C CYS A 116 -14.10 19.76 -19.11
N TRP A 117 -13.25 19.01 -18.40
CA TRP A 117 -11.99 18.51 -18.97
C TRP A 117 -11.80 17.01 -18.74
N LEU A 118 -11.99 16.55 -17.50
CA LEU A 118 -11.64 15.18 -17.14
C LEU A 118 -12.60 14.16 -17.76
N VAL A 119 -13.92 14.32 -17.60
CA VAL A 119 -14.92 13.41 -18.18
C VAL A 119 -14.77 13.27 -19.71
N PRO A 120 -14.59 14.36 -20.48
CA PRO A 120 -14.25 14.26 -21.91
C PRO A 120 -12.96 13.47 -22.19
N ALA A 121 -11.87 13.73 -21.46
CA ALA A 121 -10.59 13.04 -21.63
C ALA A 121 -10.64 11.56 -21.21
N LEU A 122 -11.51 11.20 -20.25
CA LEU A 122 -11.69 9.84 -19.77
C LEU A 122 -12.32 8.92 -20.83
N GLY A 123 -13.01 9.46 -21.84
CA GLY A 123 -13.59 8.66 -22.91
C GLY A 123 -12.53 7.91 -23.73
N ASP A 124 -11.44 8.57 -24.09
CA ASP A 124 -10.33 7.93 -24.81
C ASP A 124 -9.49 7.06 -23.86
N PHE A 125 -9.32 7.49 -22.62
CA PHE A 125 -8.59 6.73 -21.62
C PHE A 125 -9.24 5.37 -21.32
N THR A 126 -10.54 5.33 -21.07
CA THR A 126 -11.28 4.09 -20.77
C THR A 126 -11.33 3.14 -21.96
N ARG A 127 -11.34 3.66 -23.19
CA ARG A 127 -11.19 2.84 -24.41
C ARG A 127 -9.79 2.26 -24.57
N ARG A 128 -8.76 3.03 -24.24
CA ARG A 128 -7.35 2.63 -24.34
C ARG A 128 -6.92 1.69 -23.20
N TYR A 129 -7.55 1.81 -22.04
CA TYR A 129 -7.27 1.04 -20.83
C TYR A 129 -8.55 0.43 -20.23
N PRO A 130 -9.18 -0.53 -20.93
CA PRO A 130 -10.48 -1.08 -20.52
C PRO A 130 -10.44 -1.86 -19.20
N SER A 131 -9.24 -2.31 -18.81
CA SER A 131 -9.00 -3.05 -17.56
C SER A 131 -8.78 -2.14 -16.34
N ILE A 132 -8.85 -0.81 -16.50
CA ILE A 132 -8.79 0.15 -15.40
C ILE A 132 -10.20 0.56 -14.99
N SER A 133 -10.56 0.31 -13.73
CA SER A 133 -11.77 0.80 -13.10
C SER A 133 -11.54 2.19 -12.52
N LEU A 134 -12.19 3.20 -13.08
CA LEU A 134 -12.07 4.58 -12.61
C LEU A 134 -13.13 4.91 -11.57
N THR A 135 -12.69 5.39 -10.40
CA THR A 135 -13.56 5.95 -9.37
C THR A 135 -13.35 7.46 -9.30
N MET A 136 -14.40 8.22 -9.57
CA MET A 136 -14.36 9.68 -9.55
C MET A 136 -14.91 10.19 -8.22
N LEU A 137 -14.09 10.93 -7.48
CA LEU A 137 -14.50 11.71 -6.33
C LEU A 137 -14.46 13.19 -6.70
N THR A 138 -15.49 13.93 -6.31
CA THR A 138 -15.52 15.37 -6.56
C THR A 138 -15.85 16.13 -5.29
N GLY A 139 -15.23 17.30 -5.14
CA GLY A 139 -15.47 18.16 -4.00
C GLY A 139 -14.64 19.43 -4.07
N ASN A 140 -14.83 20.31 -3.09
CA ASN A 140 -14.16 21.60 -3.00
C ASN A 140 -13.16 21.70 -1.83
N ASP A 141 -12.85 20.56 -1.21
CA ASP A 141 -11.97 20.50 -0.06
C ASP A 141 -10.52 20.22 -0.49
N ASN A 142 -9.55 20.70 0.30
CA ASN A 142 -8.17 20.27 0.12
C ASN A 142 -8.02 18.87 0.73
N VAL A 143 -7.94 17.86 -0.15
CA VAL A 143 -7.97 16.47 0.29
C VAL A 143 -6.58 15.95 0.62
N ASN A 144 -6.48 15.28 1.76
CA ASN A 144 -5.30 14.53 2.13
C ASN A 144 -5.30 13.17 1.40
N LEU A 145 -4.53 13.08 0.32
CA LEU A 145 -4.41 11.89 -0.55
C LEU A 145 -4.13 10.60 0.24
N GLN A 146 -3.22 10.67 1.22
CA GLN A 146 -2.77 9.48 1.97
C GLN A 146 -3.82 8.90 2.92
N ARG A 147 -4.80 9.71 3.37
CA ARG A 147 -5.85 9.26 4.29
C ARG A 147 -7.16 8.89 3.61
N ALA A 148 -7.39 9.39 2.39
CA ALA A 148 -8.67 9.26 1.70
C ALA A 148 -8.73 8.11 0.68
N GLY A 149 -7.62 7.40 0.44
CA GLY A 149 -7.57 6.36 -0.60
C GLY A 149 -7.70 6.95 -2.01
N ILE A 150 -7.14 8.14 -2.23
CA ILE A 150 -7.13 8.82 -3.52
C ILE A 150 -5.74 8.65 -4.14
N ASP A 151 -5.71 8.14 -5.36
CA ASP A 151 -4.47 7.88 -6.09
C ASP A 151 -3.96 9.15 -6.81
N LEU A 152 -4.88 10.00 -7.28
CA LEU A 152 -4.56 11.25 -7.98
C LEU A 152 -5.58 12.33 -7.61
N ALA A 153 -5.12 13.57 -7.38
CA ALA A 153 -6.03 14.70 -7.28
C ALA A 153 -5.65 15.84 -8.24
N ILE A 154 -6.68 16.41 -8.86
CA ILE A 154 -6.57 17.43 -9.92
C ILE A 154 -7.34 18.67 -9.49
N TYR A 155 -6.62 19.75 -9.22
CA TYR A 155 -7.14 21.05 -8.84
C TYR A 155 -6.35 22.17 -9.51
N PHE A 156 -7.00 23.31 -9.74
CA PHE A 156 -6.34 24.58 -10.04
C PHE A 156 -6.02 25.26 -8.71
N ASP A 157 -4.74 25.51 -8.46
CA ASP A 157 -4.27 26.28 -7.32
C ASP A 157 -3.07 27.13 -7.76
N ASP A 158 -2.95 28.35 -7.24
CA ASP A 158 -1.86 29.28 -7.57
C ASP A 158 -0.56 28.92 -6.82
N ALA A 159 -0.64 28.02 -5.83
CA ALA A 159 0.51 27.56 -5.05
C ALA A 159 0.53 26.02 -4.91
N PRO A 160 1.55 25.33 -5.45
CA PRO A 160 1.68 23.88 -5.27
C PRO A 160 1.98 23.55 -3.81
N SER A 161 1.38 22.47 -3.29
CA SER A 161 1.67 22.01 -1.93
C SER A 161 3.09 21.41 -1.85
N ALA A 162 3.85 21.79 -0.83
CA ALA A 162 5.25 21.39 -0.67
C ALA A 162 5.46 19.88 -0.39
N GLN A 163 4.38 19.11 -0.24
CA GLN A 163 4.40 17.70 0.17
C GLN A 163 4.00 16.73 -0.96
N LEU A 164 3.73 17.23 -2.17
CA LEU A 164 3.29 16.42 -3.30
C LEU A 164 4.07 16.74 -4.58
N THR A 165 4.33 15.71 -5.38
CA THR A 165 4.84 15.85 -6.74
C THR A 165 3.74 16.46 -7.60
N HIS A 166 4.04 17.56 -8.30
CA HIS A 166 3.11 18.27 -9.16
C HIS A 166 3.61 18.27 -10.61
N HIS A 167 2.67 18.13 -11.55
CA HIS A 167 2.93 18.25 -12.98
C HIS A 167 1.99 19.31 -13.56
N PHE A 168 2.56 20.35 -14.16
CA PHE A 168 1.80 21.34 -14.91
C PHE A 168 1.51 20.80 -16.29
N PHE A 169 0.23 20.77 -16.66
CA PHE A 169 -0.17 20.50 -18.04
C PHE A 169 -0.09 21.82 -18.82
N ASN A 170 0.94 21.98 -19.65
CA ASN A 170 0.94 23.02 -20.68
C ASN A 170 0.04 22.55 -21.82
N GLY A 171 -0.95 23.39 -22.17
CA GLY A 171 -1.78 23.20 -23.37
C GLY A 171 -0.99 23.37 -24.66
#